data_AF-A0A8F5GWS6-F1
#
_entry.id   AF-A0A8F5GWS6-F1
#
_cell.length_a   1.000
_cell.length_b   1.000
_cell.length_c   1.000
_cell.angle_alpha   90.00
_cell.angle_beta   90.00
_cell.angle_gamma   90.00
#
_symmetry.space_group_name_H-M   'P 1'
#
loop_
_entity.id
_entity.type
_entity.pdbx_description
1 polymer ?
#
loop_
_entity_poly.entity_id
_entity_poly.type
_entity_poly.pdbx_seq_one_letter_code
_entity_poly.pdbx_strand_id
1 'polypeptide(L)'
;MAVAIFNMVIDGEIDVKNVQKFFDNLMMAAETLSRTHTVEPLKSFHERYRDEVKELEELKDKDNIFYFSYLAHKVFDDYFNNGKLKGLLDEISKLKINKKELLKKFEENVGEVKEVENLKFPVLWTFKTNNLLSLMKKFNSIQDREFEAEYMGLKVYVTIKPYEGEIGLYDPYVFFTKNRPRLGIRFGEIAIDPYEVRILQLYESREHFILAIVEKICGKLTLKTQTALTITDPLKFKNTAYLTRALRYSHWTLRTSKLSLSEVINYLPFILNSVNKPKQFIKSVMDLHDRIEDEGVDLDYIKKEIETLGWYGIKLPDKPNRREDRGLNKLKELYDLSTKLGDPIVLLTHLLITIIYVYKVNGYKYKQLFVI
;
A
#
# COMPACT_ATOMS: atom_id res chain seq x y z
N MET A 1 10.92 -14.09 -9.90
CA MET A 1 11.15 -12.64 -9.71
C MET A 1 9.83 -11.87 -9.83
N ALA A 2 8.82 -12.25 -9.03
CA ALA A 2 7.41 -11.93 -9.32
C ALA A 2 6.62 -11.25 -8.17
N VAL A 3 7.27 -10.81 -7.08
CA VAL A 3 6.58 -10.06 -5.99
C VAL A 3 7.33 -8.77 -5.58
N ALA A 4 8.51 -8.51 -6.15
CA ALA A 4 9.30 -7.29 -5.93
C ALA A 4 9.22 -6.36 -7.14
N ILE A 5 8.02 -5.96 -7.55
CA ILE A 5 7.89 -4.73 -8.35
C ILE A 5 8.10 -3.59 -7.35
N PHE A 6 9.29 -2.98 -7.41
CA PHE A 6 9.77 -1.97 -6.48
C PHE A 6 8.77 -0.81 -6.33
N ASN A 7 8.22 -0.64 -5.12
CA ASN A 7 7.58 0.60 -4.67
C ASN A 7 8.67 1.65 -4.35
N MET A 8 9.53 1.94 -5.32
CA MET A 8 10.48 3.03 -5.24
C MET A 8 9.76 4.35 -5.46
N VAL A 9 10.15 5.36 -4.71
CA VAL A 9 9.57 6.70 -4.80
C VAL A 9 10.68 7.73 -4.98
N ILE A 10 10.38 8.78 -5.74
CA ILE A 10 11.21 9.98 -5.84
C ILE A 10 10.64 11.01 -4.87
N ASP A 11 11.46 11.50 -3.94
CA ASP A 11 11.13 12.59 -3.03
C ASP A 11 11.93 13.83 -3.44
N GLY A 12 11.25 14.81 -4.04
CA GLY A 12 11.83 16.03 -4.61
C GLY A 12 11.60 16.17 -6.11
N GLU A 13 11.83 17.36 -6.64
CA GLU A 13 11.68 17.67 -8.07
C GLU A 13 12.92 17.24 -8.86
N ILE A 14 12.70 16.69 -10.05
CA ILE A 14 13.76 16.34 -11.00
C ILE A 14 13.45 16.97 -12.36
N ASP A 15 14.47 17.55 -12.99
CA ASP A 15 14.34 18.10 -14.34
C ASP A 15 14.84 17.06 -15.37
N VAL A 16 13.91 16.20 -15.81
CA VAL A 16 14.17 15.22 -16.86
C VAL A 16 13.06 15.25 -17.90
N LYS A 17 13.44 15.20 -19.19
CA LYS A 17 12.50 15.29 -20.32
C LYS A 17 11.43 14.17 -20.32
N ASN A 18 11.76 12.99 -19.81
CA ASN A 18 10.85 11.86 -19.71
C ASN A 18 11.17 11.03 -18.47
N VAL A 19 10.36 11.22 -17.42
CA VAL A 19 10.54 10.59 -16.10
C VAL A 19 10.49 9.07 -16.18
N GLN A 20 9.53 8.51 -16.93
CA GLN A 20 9.40 7.05 -17.05
C GLN A 20 10.64 6.44 -17.71
N LYS A 21 11.09 7.01 -18.83
CA LYS A 21 12.29 6.53 -19.53
C LYS A 21 13.54 6.67 -18.66
N PHE A 22 13.66 7.77 -17.93
CA PHE A 22 14.75 7.96 -16.97
C PHE A 22 14.75 6.86 -15.91
N PHE A 23 13.59 6.60 -15.30
CA PHE A 23 13.45 5.57 -14.27
C PHE A 23 13.72 4.16 -14.81
N ASP A 24 13.26 3.85 -16.02
CA ASP A 24 13.54 2.55 -16.66
C ASP A 24 15.05 2.35 -16.89
N ASN A 25 15.74 3.38 -17.39
CA ASN A 25 17.19 3.33 -17.60
C ASN A 25 17.94 3.19 -16.28
N LEU A 26 17.47 3.87 -15.24
CA LEU A 26 18.02 3.80 -13.89
C LEU A 26 17.93 2.38 -13.33
N MET A 27 16.75 1.74 -13.45
CA MET A 27 16.58 0.35 -13.01
C MET A 27 17.51 -0.59 -13.77
N MET A 28 17.70 -0.36 -15.07
CA MET A 28 18.62 -1.15 -15.88
C MET A 28 20.10 -0.93 -15.51
N ALA A 29 20.47 0.29 -15.12
CA ALA A 29 21.81 0.58 -14.63
C ALA A 29 22.09 -0.14 -13.30
N ALA A 30 21.16 -0.05 -12.35
CA ALA A 30 21.24 -0.77 -11.08
C ALA A 30 21.32 -2.28 -11.30
N GLU A 31 20.50 -2.80 -12.20
CA GLU A 31 20.50 -4.21 -12.61
C GLU A 31 21.86 -4.65 -13.17
N THR A 32 22.43 -3.85 -14.08
CA THR A 32 23.76 -4.09 -14.69
C THR A 32 24.87 -4.17 -13.63
N LEU A 33 24.75 -3.38 -12.57
CA LEU A 33 25.70 -3.37 -11.46
C LEU A 33 25.46 -4.51 -10.47
N SER A 34 24.23 -5.02 -10.36
CA SER A 34 23.85 -5.98 -9.33
C SER A 34 24.33 -7.41 -9.58
N ARG A 35 24.62 -7.78 -10.84
CA ARG A 35 25.03 -9.12 -11.24
C ARG A 35 26.01 -9.10 -12.40
N THR A 36 26.77 -10.18 -12.52
CA THR A 36 27.65 -10.40 -13.67
C THR A 36 26.83 -10.76 -14.91
N HIS A 37 27.24 -10.25 -16.06
CA HIS A 37 26.58 -10.48 -17.35
C HIS A 37 27.49 -11.23 -18.32
N THR A 38 26.88 -12.05 -19.18
CA THR A 38 27.59 -12.83 -20.21
C THR A 38 27.40 -12.26 -21.62
N VAL A 39 26.51 -11.27 -21.80
CA VAL A 39 26.09 -10.73 -23.10
C VAL A 39 26.50 -9.27 -23.23
N GLU A 40 27.04 -8.89 -24.39
CA GLU A 40 27.34 -7.50 -24.72
C GLU A 40 26.08 -6.70 -25.06
N PRO A 41 26.01 -5.40 -24.73
CA PRO A 41 27.05 -4.59 -24.08
C PRO A 41 27.05 -4.63 -22.54
N LEU A 42 26.11 -5.36 -21.92
CA LEU A 42 25.91 -5.37 -20.46
C LEU A 42 27.11 -5.92 -19.70
N LYS A 43 27.79 -6.94 -20.26
CA LYS A 43 29.03 -7.47 -19.71
C LYS A 43 30.10 -6.38 -19.59
N SER A 44 30.39 -5.69 -20.69
CA SER A 44 31.37 -4.59 -20.69
C SER A 44 30.99 -3.46 -19.72
N PHE A 45 29.71 -3.12 -19.61
CA PHE A 45 29.24 -2.13 -18.64
C PHE A 45 29.47 -2.58 -17.20
N HIS A 46 29.07 -3.79 -16.85
CA HIS A 46 29.31 -4.34 -15.51
C HIS A 46 30.80 -4.33 -15.16
N GLU A 47 31.65 -4.87 -16.02
CA GLU A 47 33.10 -4.94 -15.78
C GLU A 47 33.73 -3.56 -15.60
N ARG A 48 33.27 -2.55 -16.35
CA ARG A 48 33.78 -1.17 -16.26
C ARG A 48 33.42 -0.46 -14.96
N TYR A 49 32.22 -0.67 -14.45
CA TYR A 49 31.68 0.11 -13.32
C TYR A 49 31.56 -0.69 -12.01
N ARG A 50 31.89 -2.00 -11.99
CA ARG A 50 31.74 -2.85 -10.79
C ARG A 50 32.47 -2.33 -9.56
N ASP A 51 33.65 -1.74 -9.74
CA ASP A 51 34.49 -1.33 -8.61
C ASP A 51 33.87 -0.13 -7.87
N GLU A 52 32.98 0.64 -8.52
CA GLU A 52 32.24 1.74 -7.91
C GLU A 52 31.20 1.28 -6.87
N VAL A 53 30.86 -0.02 -6.86
CA VAL A 53 29.81 -0.59 -6.01
C VAL A 53 30.26 -1.82 -5.22
N LYS A 54 31.54 -2.19 -5.30
CA LYS A 54 32.08 -3.39 -4.66
C LYS A 54 31.92 -3.40 -3.14
N GLU A 55 32.03 -2.24 -2.50
CA GLU A 55 31.82 -2.07 -1.05
C GLU A 55 30.40 -2.45 -0.59
N LEU A 56 29.44 -2.55 -1.53
CA LEU A 56 28.03 -2.79 -1.26
C LEU A 56 27.64 -4.26 -1.40
N GLU A 57 28.55 -5.12 -1.89
CA GLU A 57 28.26 -6.54 -2.12
C GLU A 57 27.84 -7.27 -0.84
N GLU A 58 28.33 -6.83 0.33
CA GLU A 58 27.92 -7.40 1.63
C GLU A 58 26.43 -7.21 1.96
N LEU A 59 25.76 -6.22 1.36
CA LEU A 59 24.32 -5.99 1.53
C LEU A 59 23.50 -7.00 0.73
N LYS A 60 24.05 -7.51 -0.38
CA LYS A 60 23.37 -8.39 -1.33
C LYS A 60 22.92 -9.69 -0.64
N ASP A 61 23.78 -10.25 0.20
CA ASP A 61 23.51 -11.50 0.92
C ASP A 61 22.52 -11.32 2.08
N LYS A 62 22.37 -10.09 2.59
CA LYS A 62 21.48 -9.77 3.73
C LYS A 62 20.06 -9.42 3.29
N ASP A 63 19.93 -8.54 2.29
CA ASP A 63 18.66 -8.08 1.72
C ASP A 63 18.91 -7.59 0.27
N ASN A 64 18.82 -8.51 -0.69
CA ASN A 64 19.09 -8.23 -2.10
C ASN A 64 18.23 -7.09 -2.69
N ILE A 65 17.02 -6.89 -2.16
CA ILE A 65 16.10 -5.84 -2.64
C ILE A 65 16.55 -4.47 -2.11
N PHE A 66 16.94 -4.42 -0.84
CA PHE A 66 17.54 -3.22 -0.27
C PHE A 66 18.86 -2.87 -0.96
N TYR A 67 19.71 -3.87 -1.23
CA TYR A 67 20.94 -3.72 -2.03
C TYR A 67 20.66 -3.13 -3.41
N PHE A 68 19.76 -3.73 -4.19
CA PHE A 68 19.38 -3.20 -5.51
C PHE A 68 18.88 -1.75 -5.41
N SER A 69 18.09 -1.46 -4.38
CA SER A 69 17.57 -0.10 -4.17
C SER A 69 18.65 0.91 -3.85
N TYR A 70 19.66 0.49 -3.10
CA TYR A 70 20.82 1.30 -2.80
C TYR A 70 21.66 1.57 -4.05
N LEU A 71 21.85 0.56 -4.92
CA LEU A 71 22.52 0.74 -6.22
C LEU A 71 21.79 1.75 -7.10
N ALA A 72 20.45 1.62 -7.21
CA ALA A 72 19.65 2.58 -7.95
C ALA A 72 19.79 3.99 -7.38
N HIS A 73 19.83 4.13 -6.05
CA HIS A 73 20.10 5.43 -5.42
C HIS A 73 21.49 5.99 -5.74
N LYS A 74 22.56 5.18 -5.67
CA LYS A 74 23.92 5.61 -6.05
C LYS A 74 23.96 6.12 -7.49
N VAL A 75 23.39 5.39 -8.44
CA VAL A 75 23.34 5.81 -9.86
C VAL A 75 22.54 7.11 -10.01
N PHE A 76 21.41 7.23 -9.30
CA PHE A 76 20.58 8.43 -9.32
C PHE A 76 21.33 9.65 -8.78
N ASP A 77 22.00 9.53 -7.63
CA ASP A 77 22.75 10.63 -7.02
C ASP A 77 23.93 11.07 -7.92
N ASP A 78 24.68 10.10 -8.45
CA ASP A 78 25.77 10.35 -9.40
C ASP A 78 25.29 11.08 -10.67
N TYR A 79 24.10 10.76 -11.18
CA TYR A 79 23.56 11.43 -12.36
C TYR A 79 23.40 12.94 -12.14
N PHE A 80 22.86 13.35 -11.00
CA PHE A 80 22.65 14.76 -10.66
C PHE A 80 23.92 15.45 -10.16
N ASN A 81 24.84 14.70 -9.55
CA ASN A 81 26.08 15.24 -8.99
C ASN A 81 27.29 15.10 -9.94
N ASN A 82 27.08 14.66 -11.19
CA ASN A 82 28.14 14.37 -12.17
C ASN A 82 29.20 13.34 -11.67
N GLY A 83 28.74 12.34 -10.92
CA GLY A 83 29.55 11.20 -10.51
C GLY A 83 29.85 10.23 -11.66
N LYS A 84 30.67 9.21 -11.39
CA LYS A 84 31.15 8.29 -12.42
C LYS A 84 30.05 7.41 -13.01
N LEU A 85 29.03 7.04 -12.21
CA LEU A 85 27.91 6.22 -12.66
C LEU A 85 26.94 6.97 -13.59
N LYS A 86 27.06 8.30 -13.71
CA LYS A 86 26.35 9.08 -14.74
C LYS A 86 26.65 8.55 -16.14
N GLY A 87 27.91 8.21 -16.41
CA GLY A 87 28.34 7.66 -17.70
C GLY A 87 27.59 6.37 -18.04
N LEU A 88 27.46 5.45 -17.07
CA LEU A 88 26.70 4.21 -17.23
C LEU A 88 25.24 4.50 -17.60
N LEU A 89 24.57 5.41 -16.89
CA LEU A 89 23.17 5.75 -17.15
C LEU A 89 22.98 6.38 -18.54
N ASP A 90 23.88 7.28 -18.93
CA ASP A 90 23.87 7.92 -20.25
C ASP A 90 24.13 6.90 -21.37
N GLU A 91 25.05 5.94 -21.17
CA GLU A 91 25.31 4.84 -22.10
C GLU A 91 24.08 3.94 -22.26
N ILE A 92 23.43 3.55 -21.15
CA ILE A 92 22.19 2.78 -21.17
C ILE A 92 21.08 3.54 -21.91
N SER A 93 20.98 4.85 -21.72
CA SER A 93 19.95 5.68 -22.36
C SER A 93 20.05 5.70 -23.90
N LYS A 94 21.25 5.48 -24.43
CA LYS A 94 21.57 5.44 -25.87
C LYS A 94 21.32 4.08 -26.48
N LEU A 95 21.20 3.02 -25.68
CA LEU A 95 20.88 1.70 -26.19
C LEU A 95 19.47 1.72 -26.80
N LYS A 96 19.37 1.30 -28.08
CA LYS A 96 18.08 1.03 -28.73
C LYS A 96 17.55 -0.31 -28.25
N ILE A 97 17.01 -0.31 -27.04
CA ILE A 97 16.54 -1.53 -26.38
C ILE A 97 15.12 -1.83 -26.82
N ASN A 98 14.91 -2.97 -27.48
CA ASN A 98 13.61 -3.60 -27.52
C ASN A 98 13.35 -4.25 -26.16
N LYS A 99 12.60 -3.58 -25.27
CA LYS A 99 12.35 -4.03 -23.90
C LYS A 99 11.85 -5.47 -23.81
N LYS A 100 11.03 -5.92 -24.78
CA LYS A 100 10.54 -7.30 -24.85
C LYS A 100 11.66 -8.31 -25.05
N GLU A 101 12.67 -7.98 -25.84
CA GLU A 101 13.76 -8.90 -26.18
C GLU A 101 14.79 -8.99 -25.06
N LEU A 102 15.01 -7.89 -24.32
CA LEU A 102 15.86 -7.89 -23.13
C LEU A 102 15.21 -8.66 -21.99
N LEU A 103 13.92 -8.44 -21.70
CA LEU A 103 13.15 -9.26 -20.74
C LEU A 103 13.14 -10.75 -21.11
N LYS A 104 12.93 -11.08 -22.38
CA LYS A 104 12.94 -12.46 -22.86
C LYS A 104 14.33 -13.11 -22.76
N LYS A 105 15.41 -12.39 -23.07
CA LYS A 105 16.80 -12.86 -22.84
C LYS A 105 17.18 -12.91 -21.37
N PHE A 106 16.60 -12.06 -20.52
CA PHE A 106 16.71 -12.16 -19.06
C PHE A 106 15.97 -13.39 -18.53
N GLU A 107 14.84 -13.78 -19.11
CA GLU A 107 14.12 -15.01 -18.74
C GLU A 107 14.79 -16.27 -19.30
N GLU A 108 15.31 -16.24 -20.53
CA GLU A 108 15.95 -17.37 -21.22
C GLU A 108 17.37 -17.70 -20.69
N ASN A 109 18.12 -16.72 -20.16
CA ASN A 109 19.46 -16.92 -19.58
C ASN A 109 19.48 -17.00 -18.04
N VAL A 110 18.33 -16.82 -17.39
CA VAL A 110 18.16 -17.26 -16.01
C VAL A 110 17.70 -18.71 -16.09
N GLY A 111 18.65 -19.60 -16.39
CA GLY A 111 18.39 -21.04 -16.47
C GLY A 111 17.73 -21.46 -15.18
N GLU A 112 16.45 -21.83 -15.26
CA GLU A 112 15.52 -21.96 -14.13
C GLU A 112 15.79 -20.88 -13.06
N VAL A 113 14.90 -19.91 -12.91
CA VAL A 113 14.71 -19.36 -11.57
C VAL A 113 14.31 -20.58 -10.72
N LYS A 114 15.29 -21.31 -10.18
CA LYS A 114 15.07 -22.18 -9.03
C LYS A 114 14.28 -21.27 -8.12
N GLU A 115 13.07 -21.70 -7.78
CA GLU A 115 12.31 -21.10 -6.71
C GLU A 115 13.35 -20.74 -5.66
N VAL A 116 13.55 -19.44 -5.42
CA VAL A 116 14.53 -19.04 -4.44
C VAL A 116 14.02 -19.67 -3.17
N GLU A 117 14.63 -20.79 -2.74
CA GLU A 117 14.17 -21.63 -1.63
C GLU A 117 14.07 -20.82 -0.33
N ASN A 118 14.62 -19.60 -0.34
CA ASN A 118 14.61 -18.61 0.74
C ASN A 118 13.79 -17.34 0.40
N LEU A 119 12.68 -17.41 -0.33
CA LEU A 119 11.74 -16.28 -0.43
C LEU A 119 11.08 -16.05 0.94
N LYS A 120 11.74 -15.20 1.73
CA LYS A 120 11.30 -14.72 3.04
C LYS A 120 9.91 -14.08 2.93
N PHE A 121 8.92 -14.75 3.48
CA PHE A 121 7.53 -14.32 3.45
C PHE A 121 7.34 -12.96 4.13
N PRO A 122 6.43 -12.10 3.65
CA PRO A 122 6.02 -10.92 4.38
C PRO A 122 5.54 -11.28 5.78
N VAL A 123 5.92 -10.49 6.77
CA VAL A 123 5.44 -10.67 8.14
C VAL A 123 4.35 -9.64 8.43
N LEU A 124 3.21 -10.13 8.91
CA LEU A 124 2.14 -9.31 9.42
C LEU A 124 2.12 -9.35 10.94
N TRP A 125 2.38 -8.20 11.54
CA TRP A 125 2.20 -7.97 12.97
C TRP A 125 0.81 -7.39 13.20
N THR A 126 0.05 -7.99 14.10
CA THR A 126 -1.28 -7.52 14.48
C THR A 126 -1.31 -7.20 15.96
N PHE A 127 -1.72 -5.97 16.30
CA PHE A 127 -1.81 -5.45 17.65
C PHE A 127 -3.24 -5.04 17.98
N LYS A 128 -3.58 -4.97 19.26
CA LYS A 128 -4.88 -4.45 19.71
C LYS A 128 -4.99 -2.93 19.50
N THR A 129 -6.12 -2.45 19.01
CA THR A 129 -6.44 -1.01 18.99
C THR A 129 -7.23 -0.62 20.23
N ASN A 130 -6.67 0.28 21.05
CA ASN A 130 -7.35 0.79 22.25
C ASN A 130 -8.01 2.16 22.04
N ASN A 131 -7.49 2.97 21.11
CA ASN A 131 -8.01 4.32 20.81
C ASN A 131 -7.66 4.73 19.37
N LEU A 132 -8.58 4.49 18.44
CA LEU A 132 -8.41 4.75 17.01
C LEU A 132 -8.03 6.21 16.71
N LEU A 133 -8.85 7.18 17.17
CA LEU A 133 -8.66 8.59 16.84
C LEU A 133 -7.35 9.15 17.40
N SER A 134 -6.96 8.72 18.60
CA SER A 134 -5.67 9.11 19.19
C SER A 134 -4.49 8.58 18.39
N LEU A 135 -4.54 7.31 17.97
CA LEU A 135 -3.49 6.70 17.14
C LEU A 135 -3.39 7.39 15.77
N MET A 136 -4.51 7.60 15.09
CA MET A 136 -4.54 8.33 13.81
C MET A 136 -3.97 9.74 13.97
N LYS A 137 -4.34 10.47 15.03
CA LYS A 137 -3.79 11.80 15.31
C LYS A 137 -2.26 11.77 15.48
N LYS A 138 -1.72 10.77 16.17
CA LYS A 138 -0.26 10.61 16.30
C LYS A 138 0.42 10.40 14.95
N PHE A 139 -0.12 9.54 14.10
CA PHE A 139 0.45 9.32 12.76
C PHE A 139 0.31 10.53 11.84
N ASN A 140 -0.83 11.21 11.84
CA ASN A 140 -1.00 12.42 11.04
C ASN A 140 -0.06 13.55 11.52
N SER A 141 0.27 13.60 12.82
CA SER A 141 1.21 14.60 13.35
C SER A 141 2.66 14.41 12.94
N ILE A 142 3.02 13.26 12.38
CA ILE A 142 4.39 12.93 11.95
C ILE A 142 4.54 12.82 10.44
N GLN A 143 3.52 13.20 9.66
CA GLN A 143 3.53 13.05 8.19
C GLN A 143 4.74 13.73 7.52
N ASP A 144 5.21 14.84 8.11
CA ASP A 144 6.34 15.64 7.63
C ASP A 144 7.62 15.38 8.45
N ARG A 145 7.58 14.42 9.38
CA ARG A 145 8.72 14.07 10.23
C ARG A 145 9.58 13.00 9.57
N GLU A 146 10.88 13.21 9.70
CA GLU A 146 11.90 12.23 9.32
C GLU A 146 12.53 11.62 10.58
N PHE A 147 12.75 10.30 10.53
CA PHE A 147 13.40 9.53 11.58
C PHE A 147 14.74 9.02 11.07
N GLU A 148 15.83 9.40 11.73
CA GLU A 148 17.13 8.78 11.48
C GLU A 148 17.16 7.38 12.13
N ALA A 149 17.62 6.40 11.36
CA ALA A 149 17.77 5.02 11.80
C ALA A 149 18.99 4.37 11.14
N GLU A 150 19.33 3.17 11.59
CA GLU A 150 20.33 2.32 10.95
C GLU A 150 19.67 1.03 10.47
N TYR A 151 19.93 0.65 9.22
CA TYR A 151 19.48 -0.62 8.66
C TYR A 151 20.65 -1.27 7.92
N MET A 152 21.02 -2.49 8.32
CA MET A 152 22.13 -3.25 7.74
C MET A 152 23.48 -2.50 7.73
N GLY A 153 23.75 -1.69 8.77
CA GLY A 153 24.97 -0.89 8.89
C GLY A 153 24.97 0.42 8.08
N LEU A 154 23.86 0.73 7.41
CA LEU A 154 23.68 1.99 6.69
C LEU A 154 22.79 2.94 7.48
N LYS A 155 23.23 4.19 7.61
CA LYS A 155 22.36 5.28 8.07
C LYS A 155 21.26 5.51 7.03
N VAL A 156 20.02 5.46 7.47
CA VAL A 156 18.82 5.67 6.64
C VAL A 156 17.87 6.66 7.28
N TYR A 157 16.97 7.20 6.47
CA TYR A 157 16.00 8.21 6.84
C TYR A 157 14.60 7.68 6.55
N VAL A 158 13.78 7.55 7.58
CA VAL A 158 12.44 6.96 7.47
C VAL A 158 11.39 8.06 7.55
N THR A 159 10.43 8.03 6.64
CA THR A 159 9.21 8.84 6.70
C THR A 159 8.00 7.92 6.67
N ILE A 160 6.93 8.26 7.38
CA ILE A 160 5.66 7.52 7.33
C ILE A 160 4.61 8.47 6.77
N LYS A 161 4.13 8.18 5.57
CA LYS A 161 3.16 9.05 4.88
C LYS A 161 1.79 8.40 4.85
N PRO A 162 0.69 9.15 4.99
CA PRO A 162 -0.65 8.61 4.75
C PRO A 162 -0.76 8.13 3.30
N TYR A 163 -1.42 7.00 3.09
CA TYR A 163 -1.74 6.52 1.75
C TYR A 163 -2.95 7.31 1.23
N GLU A 164 -2.78 7.95 0.08
CA GLU A 164 -3.83 8.78 -0.50
C GLU A 164 -5.07 7.95 -0.85
N GLY A 165 -6.25 8.42 -0.42
CA GLY A 165 -7.52 7.75 -0.67
C GLY A 165 -7.89 6.63 0.31
N GLU A 166 -7.11 6.41 1.38
CA GLU A 166 -7.42 5.40 2.41
C GLU A 166 -7.41 5.99 3.83
N ILE A 167 -8.36 5.54 4.67
CA ILE A 167 -8.42 5.96 6.08
C ILE A 167 -7.51 5.08 6.92
N GLY A 168 -6.59 5.72 7.65
CA GLY A 168 -5.72 5.05 8.62
C GLY A 168 -4.68 4.11 7.99
N LEU A 169 -4.41 4.26 6.69
CA LEU A 169 -3.36 3.52 5.99
C LEU A 169 -2.14 4.40 5.80
N TYR A 170 -0.96 3.87 6.10
CA TYR A 170 0.29 4.61 6.03
C TYR A 170 1.41 3.78 5.40
N ASP A 171 2.24 4.45 4.61
CA ASP A 171 3.38 3.88 3.91
C ASP A 171 4.68 4.34 4.56
N PRO A 172 5.44 3.42 5.19
CA PRO A 172 6.80 3.69 5.62
C PRO A 172 7.75 3.66 4.41
N TYR A 173 8.36 4.80 4.12
CA TYR A 173 9.42 4.95 3.13
C TYR A 173 10.78 5.11 3.80
N VAL A 174 11.77 4.42 3.26
CA VAL A 174 13.16 4.48 3.69
C VAL A 174 14.00 5.12 2.60
N PHE A 175 14.76 6.14 2.95
CA PHE A 175 15.68 6.87 2.08
C PHE A 175 17.12 6.70 2.56
N PHE A 176 18.06 6.80 1.63
CA PHE A 176 19.50 6.65 1.91
C PHE A 176 20.20 7.98 2.22
N THR A 177 19.55 9.10 1.91
CA THR A 177 20.06 10.45 2.14
C THR A 177 18.93 11.38 2.58
N LYS A 178 19.27 12.46 3.29
CA LYS A 178 18.34 13.56 3.63
C LYS A 178 18.19 14.58 2.50
N ASN A 179 19.14 14.61 1.57
CA ASN A 179 19.17 15.61 0.50
C ASN A 179 18.14 15.25 -0.57
N ARG A 180 17.35 16.24 -1.01
CA ARG A 180 16.42 16.09 -2.13
C ARG A 180 17.05 16.67 -3.42
N PRO A 181 16.72 16.13 -4.61
CA PRO A 181 15.86 14.98 -4.84
C PRO A 181 16.54 13.66 -4.43
N ARG A 182 15.74 12.66 -4.04
CA ARG A 182 16.25 11.35 -3.59
C ARG A 182 15.33 10.20 -3.95
N LEU A 183 15.90 9.00 -3.98
CA LEU A 183 15.16 7.76 -4.11
C LEU A 183 14.93 7.12 -2.74
N GLY A 184 13.71 6.64 -2.55
CA GLY A 184 13.33 5.84 -1.39
C GLY A 184 12.64 4.55 -1.80
N ILE A 185 12.46 3.67 -0.83
CA ILE A 185 11.78 2.38 -0.99
C ILE A 185 10.73 2.23 0.11
N ARG A 186 9.53 1.78 -0.28
CA ARG A 186 8.49 1.37 0.68
C ARG A 186 8.90 0.08 1.39
N PHE A 187 8.93 0.11 2.71
CA PHE A 187 9.34 -1.04 3.55
C PHE A 187 8.17 -1.92 4.00
N GLY A 188 6.95 -1.43 3.87
CA GLY A 188 5.79 -2.07 4.47
C GLY A 188 4.50 -1.30 4.27
N GLU A 189 3.52 -1.64 5.09
CA GLU A 189 2.24 -0.94 5.23
C GLU A 189 1.88 -0.92 6.71
N ILE A 190 1.35 0.21 7.19
CA ILE A 190 0.81 0.33 8.53
C ILE A 190 -0.67 0.66 8.38
N ALA A 191 -1.54 -0.28 8.76
CA ALA A 191 -2.98 -0.08 8.79
C ALA A 191 -3.43 0.07 10.24
N ILE A 192 -3.89 1.26 10.59
CA ILE A 192 -4.60 1.53 11.83
C ILE A 192 -6.08 1.35 11.51
N ASP A 193 -6.71 0.35 12.09
CA ASP A 193 -8.15 0.16 11.97
C ASP A 193 -8.81 0.11 13.36
N PRO A 194 -10.15 0.21 13.44
CA PRO A 194 -10.85 0.32 14.72
C PRO A 194 -10.61 -0.81 15.72
N TYR A 195 -10.24 -2.01 15.26
CA TYR A 195 -10.11 -3.20 16.11
C TYR A 195 -8.66 -3.64 16.27
N GLU A 196 -7.82 -3.37 15.29
CA GLU A 196 -6.41 -3.73 15.32
C GLU A 196 -5.51 -2.74 14.57
N VAL A 197 -4.25 -2.70 15.00
CA VAL A 197 -3.17 -2.08 14.24
C VAL A 197 -2.41 -3.20 13.55
N ARG A 198 -2.26 -3.10 12.25
CA ARG A 198 -1.57 -4.08 11.41
C ARG A 198 -0.33 -3.44 10.82
N ILE A 199 0.83 -4.08 10.99
CA ILE A 199 2.09 -3.66 10.39
C ILE A 199 2.55 -4.80 9.50
N LEU A 200 2.39 -4.61 8.18
CA LEU A 200 2.91 -5.51 7.17
C LEU A 200 4.34 -5.09 6.84
N GLN A 201 5.28 -6.02 6.95
CA GLN A 201 6.67 -5.79 6.56
C GLN A 201 7.00 -6.71 5.41
N LEU A 202 7.51 -6.13 4.32
CA LEU A 202 7.50 -6.79 3.01
C LEU A 202 8.52 -7.92 2.87
N TYR A 203 9.36 -8.19 3.88
CA TYR A 203 10.31 -9.30 3.93
C TYR A 203 10.63 -9.62 5.40
N GLU A 204 10.87 -10.88 5.74
CA GLU A 204 11.29 -11.28 7.09
C GLU A 204 12.59 -10.61 7.53
N SER A 205 13.53 -10.34 6.61
CA SER A 205 14.77 -9.60 6.94
C SER A 205 14.52 -8.20 7.51
N ARG A 206 13.34 -7.63 7.25
CA ARG A 206 12.95 -6.30 7.67
C ARG A 206 12.14 -6.30 8.95
N GLU A 207 11.69 -7.47 9.42
CA GLU A 207 10.55 -7.69 10.33
C GLU A 207 10.46 -6.80 11.57
N HIS A 208 11.56 -6.27 12.09
CA HIS A 208 11.56 -5.45 13.31
C HIS A 208 11.80 -3.96 13.04
N PHE A 209 12.18 -3.60 11.81
CA PHE A 209 12.67 -2.26 11.50
C PHE A 209 11.57 -1.21 11.61
N ILE A 210 10.44 -1.41 10.92
CA ILE A 210 9.32 -0.48 10.98
C ILE A 210 8.62 -0.52 12.33
N LEU A 211 8.52 -1.69 12.95
CA LEU A 211 7.91 -1.87 14.26
C LEU A 211 8.54 -0.95 15.32
N ALA A 212 9.87 -0.92 15.41
CA ALA A 212 10.58 -0.07 16.38
C ALA A 212 10.28 1.43 16.20
N ILE A 213 10.07 1.87 14.95
CA ILE A 213 9.69 3.26 14.65
C ILE A 213 8.25 3.51 15.07
N VAL A 214 7.33 2.59 14.76
CA VAL A 214 5.92 2.68 15.18
C VAL A 214 5.79 2.72 16.70
N GLU A 215 6.53 1.90 17.44
CA GLU A 215 6.50 1.93 18.91
C GLU A 215 7.04 3.25 19.49
N LYS A 216 8.02 3.89 18.84
CA LYS A 216 8.47 5.25 19.23
C LYS A 216 7.37 6.30 19.07
N ILE A 217 6.47 6.13 18.09
CA ILE A 217 5.37 7.06 17.80
C ILE A 217 4.19 6.80 18.73
N CYS A 218 3.78 5.53 18.81
CA CYS A 218 2.54 5.14 19.47
C CYS A 218 2.70 4.81 20.95
N GLY A 219 3.92 4.51 21.39
CA GLY A 219 4.18 3.74 22.61
C GLY A 219 4.11 2.24 22.33
N LYS A 220 4.45 1.45 23.35
CA LYS A 220 4.43 -0.03 23.27
C LYS A 220 3.04 -0.52 22.88
N LEU A 221 2.98 -1.36 21.85
CA LEU A 221 1.73 -1.96 21.36
C LEU A 221 1.50 -3.33 22.00
N THR A 222 0.23 -3.70 22.18
CA THR A 222 -0.14 -5.03 22.71
C THR A 222 -0.30 -6.01 21.55
N LEU A 223 0.67 -6.90 21.39
CA LEU A 223 0.66 -7.94 20.36
C LEU A 223 -0.57 -8.86 20.51
N LYS A 224 -1.25 -9.11 19.39
CA LYS A 224 -2.34 -10.08 19.26
C LYS A 224 -1.83 -11.32 18.55
N THR A 225 -1.21 -11.14 17.39
CA THR A 225 -0.64 -12.22 16.57
C THR A 225 0.51 -11.71 15.71
N GLN A 226 1.38 -12.61 15.30
CA GLN A 226 2.44 -12.41 14.32
C GLN A 226 2.35 -13.57 13.33
N THR A 227 2.22 -13.27 12.05
CA THR A 227 1.96 -14.27 11.02
C THR A 227 2.88 -14.05 9.83
N ALA A 228 3.61 -15.09 9.44
CA ALA A 228 4.27 -15.15 8.14
C ALA A 228 3.22 -15.44 7.05
N LEU A 229 3.14 -14.57 6.05
CA LEU A 229 2.10 -14.62 5.03
C LEU A 229 2.62 -15.21 3.71
N THR A 230 1.94 -16.23 3.21
CA THR A 230 2.10 -16.68 1.83
C THR A 230 1.12 -15.93 0.93
N ILE A 231 1.59 -14.90 0.24
CA ILE A 231 0.78 -14.14 -0.72
C ILE A 231 0.95 -14.75 -2.11
N THR A 232 0.00 -15.57 -2.53
CA THR A 232 -0.03 -16.18 -3.87
C THR A 232 -0.63 -15.26 -4.92
N ASP A 233 -1.58 -14.41 -4.51
CA ASP A 233 -2.26 -13.44 -5.36
C ASP A 233 -2.24 -12.05 -4.69
N PRO A 234 -1.37 -11.13 -5.14
CA PRO A 234 -1.23 -9.80 -4.56
C PRO A 234 -2.49 -8.92 -4.71
N LEU A 235 -3.24 -9.05 -5.80
CA LEU A 235 -4.44 -8.25 -6.03
C LEU A 235 -5.55 -8.72 -5.09
N LYS A 236 -5.79 -10.03 -5.04
CA LYS A 236 -6.72 -10.65 -4.09
C LYS A 236 -6.39 -10.29 -2.64
N PHE A 237 -5.11 -10.29 -2.27
CA PHE A 237 -4.67 -9.89 -0.93
C PHE A 237 -5.01 -8.43 -0.62
N LYS A 238 -4.66 -7.50 -1.53
CA LYS A 238 -4.96 -6.07 -1.38
C LYS A 238 -6.46 -5.80 -1.28
N ASN A 239 -7.24 -6.42 -2.14
CA ASN A 239 -8.70 -6.28 -2.16
C ASN A 239 -9.35 -6.83 -0.88
N THR A 240 -8.88 -7.98 -0.40
CA THR A 240 -9.32 -8.55 0.89
C THR A 240 -8.98 -7.62 2.05
N ALA A 241 -7.77 -7.05 2.08
CA ALA A 241 -7.35 -6.11 3.11
C ALA A 241 -8.18 -4.81 3.08
N TYR A 242 -8.44 -4.25 1.90
CA TYR A 242 -9.30 -3.08 1.69
C TYR A 242 -10.72 -3.34 2.22
N LEU A 243 -11.36 -4.44 1.80
CA LEU A 243 -12.71 -4.77 2.23
C LEU A 243 -12.81 -5.00 3.74
N THR A 244 -11.80 -5.64 4.32
CA THR A 244 -11.71 -5.79 5.79
C THR A 244 -11.68 -4.43 6.48
N ARG A 245 -10.86 -3.48 5.98
CA ARG A 245 -10.85 -2.10 6.53
C ARG A 245 -12.20 -1.42 6.34
N ALA A 246 -12.80 -1.50 5.15
CA ALA A 246 -14.09 -0.88 4.85
C ALA A 246 -15.19 -1.38 5.79
N LEU A 247 -15.27 -2.69 6.02
CA LEU A 247 -16.20 -3.32 6.95
C LEU A 247 -16.01 -2.80 8.38
N ARG A 248 -14.77 -2.79 8.87
CA ARG A 248 -14.45 -2.39 10.25
C ARG A 248 -14.70 -0.92 10.50
N TYR A 249 -14.27 -0.04 9.58
CA TYR A 249 -14.52 1.40 9.67
C TYR A 249 -16.01 1.71 9.61
N SER A 250 -16.75 1.06 8.73
CA SER A 250 -18.20 1.22 8.65
C SER A 250 -18.85 0.76 9.96
N HIS A 251 -18.50 -0.44 10.45
CA HIS A 251 -19.09 -0.98 11.69
C HIS A 251 -18.79 -0.09 12.89
N TRP A 252 -17.54 0.35 13.05
CA TRP A 252 -17.15 1.26 14.13
C TRP A 252 -17.89 2.60 14.06
N THR A 253 -17.98 3.20 12.86
CA THR A 253 -18.64 4.49 12.70
C THR A 253 -20.13 4.38 12.99
N LEU A 254 -20.80 3.36 12.44
CA LEU A 254 -22.22 3.11 12.68
C LEU A 254 -22.51 2.89 14.16
N ARG A 255 -21.71 2.05 14.84
CA ARG A 255 -21.85 1.80 16.28
C ARG A 255 -21.63 3.06 17.11
N THR A 256 -20.64 3.87 16.77
CA THR A 256 -20.31 5.12 17.50
C THR A 256 -21.42 6.16 17.33
N SER A 257 -22.02 6.26 16.14
CA SER A 257 -23.18 7.12 15.84
C SER A 257 -24.54 6.51 16.22
N LYS A 258 -24.55 5.36 16.92
CA LYS A 258 -25.77 4.64 17.34
C LYS A 258 -26.75 4.38 16.18
N LEU A 259 -26.19 4.03 15.02
CA LEU A 259 -26.88 3.62 13.82
C LEU A 259 -26.68 2.12 13.57
N SER A 260 -27.75 1.44 13.21
CA SER A 260 -27.70 0.11 12.61
C SER A 260 -27.46 0.19 11.10
N LEU A 261 -26.95 -0.89 10.51
CA LEU A 261 -26.80 -0.98 9.06
C LEU A 261 -28.14 -0.78 8.34
N SER A 262 -29.23 -1.33 8.88
CA SER A 262 -30.60 -1.18 8.34
C SER A 262 -31.07 0.28 8.35
N GLU A 263 -30.85 1.03 9.44
CA GLU A 263 -31.16 2.47 9.49
C GLU A 263 -30.38 3.24 8.41
N VAL A 264 -29.09 2.96 8.26
CA VAL A 264 -28.25 3.66 7.27
C VAL A 264 -28.65 3.35 5.84
N ILE A 265 -29.06 2.11 5.54
CA ILE A 265 -29.58 1.77 4.21
C ILE A 265 -30.85 2.58 3.91
N ASN A 266 -31.73 2.76 4.89
CA ASN A 266 -32.90 3.62 4.73
C ASN A 266 -32.52 5.09 4.50
N TYR A 267 -31.43 5.56 5.10
CA TYR A 267 -30.92 6.92 4.93
C TYR A 267 -30.05 7.14 3.69
N LEU A 268 -29.74 6.11 2.89
CA LEU A 268 -28.91 6.24 1.69
C LEU A 268 -29.34 7.37 0.75
N PRO A 269 -30.63 7.60 0.44
CA PRO A 269 -31.02 8.70 -0.44
C PRO A 269 -30.56 10.07 0.09
N PHE A 270 -30.66 10.30 1.40
CA PHE A 270 -30.22 11.55 2.04
C PHE A 270 -28.70 11.67 2.07
N ILE A 271 -28.01 10.58 2.43
CA ILE A 271 -26.55 10.51 2.45
C ILE A 271 -25.98 10.79 1.06
N LEU A 272 -26.52 10.12 0.04
CA LEU A 272 -26.05 10.26 -1.33
C LEU A 272 -26.36 11.66 -1.88
N ASN A 273 -27.55 12.22 -1.61
CA ASN A 273 -27.88 13.59 -2.02
C ASN A 273 -26.99 14.67 -1.38
N SER A 274 -26.30 14.37 -0.29
CA SER A 274 -25.32 15.28 0.32
C SER A 274 -23.97 15.33 -0.44
N VAL A 275 -23.72 14.37 -1.33
CA VAL A 275 -22.49 14.30 -2.14
C VAL A 275 -22.66 15.11 -3.42
N ASN A 276 -21.62 15.84 -3.82
CA ASN A 276 -21.59 16.51 -5.11
C ASN A 276 -21.59 15.47 -6.26
N LYS A 277 -22.53 15.60 -7.21
CA LYS A 277 -22.74 14.65 -8.32
C LYS A 277 -22.96 13.19 -7.85
N PRO A 278 -24.06 12.91 -7.13
CA PRO A 278 -24.30 11.60 -6.50
C PRO A 278 -24.32 10.42 -7.48
N LYS A 279 -24.87 10.62 -8.69
CA LYS A 279 -24.87 9.58 -9.75
C LYS A 279 -23.46 9.19 -10.20
N GLN A 280 -22.56 10.16 -10.29
CA GLN A 280 -21.16 9.90 -10.65
C GLN A 280 -20.44 9.19 -9.51
N PHE A 281 -20.66 9.60 -8.26
CA PHE A 281 -20.09 8.96 -7.08
C PHE A 281 -20.51 7.48 -6.97
N ILE A 282 -21.81 7.17 -7.11
CA ILE A 282 -22.31 5.79 -7.12
C ILE A 282 -21.66 4.99 -8.23
N LYS A 283 -21.56 5.57 -9.43
CA LYS A 283 -20.89 4.91 -10.56
C LYS A 283 -19.44 4.55 -10.18
N SER A 284 -18.67 5.47 -9.60
CA SER A 284 -17.30 5.20 -9.16
C SER A 284 -17.22 4.09 -8.10
N VAL A 285 -18.18 3.99 -7.19
CA VAL A 285 -18.24 2.90 -6.21
C VAL A 285 -18.59 1.56 -6.86
N MET A 286 -19.50 1.55 -7.82
CA MET A 286 -19.85 0.36 -8.59
C MET A 286 -18.68 -0.11 -9.47
N ASP A 287 -18.00 0.81 -10.15
CA ASP A 287 -16.81 0.54 -10.95
C ASP A 287 -15.68 -0.04 -10.06
N LEU A 288 -15.53 0.47 -8.82
CA LEU A 288 -14.62 -0.09 -7.82
C LEU A 288 -15.02 -1.51 -7.40
N HIS A 289 -16.30 -1.75 -7.11
CA HIS A 289 -16.81 -3.08 -6.78
C HIS A 289 -16.54 -4.06 -7.92
N ASP A 290 -16.89 -3.71 -9.16
CA ASP A 290 -16.73 -4.59 -10.31
C ASP A 290 -15.24 -4.91 -10.55
N ARG A 291 -14.35 -3.93 -10.38
CA ARG A 291 -12.89 -4.17 -10.43
C ARG A 291 -12.42 -5.12 -9.33
N ILE A 292 -12.88 -4.98 -8.09
CA ILE A 292 -12.51 -5.89 -7.00
C ILE A 292 -12.97 -7.32 -7.29
N GLU A 293 -14.15 -7.47 -7.89
CA GLU A 293 -14.67 -8.77 -8.29
C GLU A 293 -13.83 -9.42 -9.40
N ASP A 294 -13.43 -8.63 -10.40
CA ASP A 294 -12.58 -9.08 -11.51
C ASP A 294 -11.15 -9.44 -11.05
N GLU A 295 -10.57 -8.64 -10.15
CA GLU A 295 -9.24 -8.83 -9.58
C GLU A 295 -9.20 -9.89 -8.47
N GLY A 296 -10.35 -10.27 -7.92
CA GLY A 296 -10.51 -11.30 -6.91
C GLY A 296 -10.48 -10.80 -5.45
N VAL A 297 -11.12 -11.59 -4.58
CA VAL A 297 -11.21 -11.39 -3.13
C VAL A 297 -11.32 -12.74 -2.41
N ASP A 298 -10.77 -12.86 -1.20
CA ASP A 298 -11.04 -14.00 -0.30
C ASP A 298 -12.43 -13.86 0.35
N LEU A 299 -13.47 -14.36 -0.34
CA LEU A 299 -14.86 -14.26 0.14
C LEU A 299 -15.10 -15.04 1.44
N ASP A 300 -14.36 -16.11 1.70
CA ASP A 300 -14.49 -16.88 2.94
C ASP A 300 -13.99 -16.07 4.13
N TYR A 301 -12.86 -15.38 3.96
CA TYR A 301 -12.37 -14.43 4.96
C TYR A 301 -13.36 -13.28 5.19
N ILE A 302 -13.85 -12.66 4.11
CA ILE A 302 -14.82 -11.56 4.20
C ILE A 302 -16.12 -12.00 4.86
N LYS A 303 -16.61 -13.20 4.58
CA LYS A 303 -17.78 -13.77 5.26
C LYS A 303 -17.54 -13.91 6.77
N LYS A 304 -16.39 -14.44 7.19
CA LYS A 304 -16.03 -14.56 8.62
C LYS A 304 -15.92 -13.20 9.31
N GLU A 305 -15.39 -12.20 8.63
CA GLU A 305 -15.34 -10.83 9.16
C GLU A 305 -16.77 -10.27 9.33
N ILE A 306 -17.65 -10.43 8.34
CA ILE A 306 -19.07 -10.03 8.43
C ILE A 306 -19.81 -10.75 9.58
N GLU A 307 -19.55 -12.05 9.77
CA GLU A 307 -20.06 -12.84 10.90
C GLU A 307 -19.57 -12.27 12.24
N THR A 308 -18.27 -11.97 12.35
CA THR A 308 -17.64 -11.40 13.56
C THR A 308 -18.21 -10.03 13.90
N LEU A 309 -18.54 -9.22 12.89
CA LEU A 309 -19.18 -7.91 13.06
C LEU A 309 -20.69 -7.99 13.34
N GLY A 310 -21.29 -9.20 13.34
CA GLY A 310 -22.71 -9.41 13.62
C GLY A 310 -23.64 -8.99 12.47
N TRP A 311 -23.15 -8.98 11.24
CA TRP A 311 -23.91 -8.61 10.04
C TRP A 311 -24.25 -9.80 9.13
N TYR A 312 -23.96 -11.02 9.57
CA TYR A 312 -24.40 -12.23 8.90
C TYR A 312 -25.80 -12.65 9.39
N GLY A 313 -26.67 -13.04 8.46
CA GLY A 313 -28.05 -13.48 8.73
C GLY A 313 -29.01 -12.37 9.18
N ILE A 314 -28.62 -11.09 9.13
CA ILE A 314 -29.46 -9.98 9.56
C ILE A 314 -30.51 -9.62 8.51
N LYS A 315 -31.69 -9.17 8.95
CA LYS A 315 -32.73 -8.67 8.06
C LYS A 315 -32.39 -7.26 7.58
N LEU A 316 -32.26 -7.09 6.28
CA LEU A 316 -31.97 -5.82 5.63
C LEU A 316 -33.14 -5.38 4.73
N PRO A 317 -33.35 -4.07 4.55
CA PRO A 317 -34.42 -3.57 3.70
C PRO A 317 -34.11 -3.81 2.22
N ASP A 318 -35.08 -4.25 1.43
CA ASP A 318 -34.87 -4.44 -0.01
C ASP A 318 -34.65 -3.10 -0.74
N LYS A 319 -35.18 -2.01 -0.22
CA LYS A 319 -35.10 -0.67 -0.82
C LYS A 319 -35.12 0.40 0.28
N PRO A 320 -34.41 1.53 0.10
CA PRO A 320 -34.39 2.60 1.09
C PRO A 320 -35.78 3.20 1.33
N ASN A 321 -36.13 3.47 2.59
CA ASN A 321 -37.32 4.23 2.93
C ASN A 321 -37.07 5.74 2.76
N ARG A 322 -37.81 6.39 1.87
CA ARG A 322 -37.67 7.83 1.56
C ARG A 322 -38.41 8.76 2.53
N ARG A 323 -39.06 8.24 3.57
CA ARG A 323 -39.77 9.08 4.54
C ARG A 323 -38.76 9.73 5.48
N GLU A 324 -38.72 11.07 5.48
CA GLU A 324 -38.00 11.84 6.50
C GLU A 324 -38.53 11.46 7.86
N ASP A 325 -37.68 10.85 8.68
CA ASP A 325 -37.98 10.60 10.07
C ASP A 325 -36.85 11.16 10.94
N ARG A 326 -37.12 11.30 12.25
CA ARG A 326 -36.38 12.05 13.29
C ARG A 326 -34.89 11.68 13.52
N GLY A 327 -34.22 11.00 12.58
CA GLY A 327 -32.84 10.53 12.62
C GLY A 327 -31.76 11.50 12.15
N LEU A 328 -32.10 12.75 11.78
CA LEU A 328 -31.13 13.76 11.31
C LEU A 328 -29.96 13.99 12.28
N ASN A 329 -30.21 13.93 13.59
CA ASN A 329 -29.15 14.07 14.60
C ASN A 329 -28.11 12.93 14.55
N LYS A 330 -28.54 11.70 14.24
CA LYS A 330 -27.61 10.54 14.10
C LYS A 330 -26.77 10.63 12.83
N LEU A 331 -27.33 11.15 11.74
CA LEU A 331 -26.59 11.40 10.50
C LEU A 331 -25.55 12.52 10.68
N LYS A 332 -25.86 13.53 11.51
CA LYS A 332 -24.88 14.53 11.91
C LYS A 332 -23.71 13.90 12.68
N GLU A 333 -23.97 13.01 13.64
CA GLU A 333 -22.90 12.30 14.35
C GLU A 333 -22.02 11.46 13.41
N LEU A 334 -22.63 10.80 12.41
CA LEU A 334 -21.90 10.06 11.37
C LEU A 334 -20.96 10.99 10.57
N TYR A 335 -21.46 12.17 10.19
CA TYR A 335 -20.69 13.19 9.47
C TYR A 335 -19.58 13.82 10.34
N ASP A 336 -19.86 14.10 11.61
CA ASP A 336 -18.88 14.63 12.56
C ASP A 336 -17.75 13.61 12.84
N LEU A 337 -18.02 12.30 12.76
CA LEU A 337 -16.99 11.27 12.84
C LEU A 337 -16.18 11.19 11.54
N SER A 338 -16.84 11.29 10.39
CA SER A 338 -16.16 11.19 9.09
C SER A 338 -15.16 12.33 8.89
N THR A 339 -15.50 13.54 9.34
CA THR A 339 -14.59 14.69 9.34
C THR A 339 -13.41 14.50 10.29
N LYS A 340 -13.61 13.87 11.47
CA LYS A 340 -12.51 13.53 12.39
C LYS A 340 -11.54 12.48 11.83
N LEU A 341 -12.01 11.60 10.95
CA LEU A 341 -11.18 10.61 10.26
C LEU A 341 -10.38 11.21 9.10
N GLY A 342 -10.67 12.45 8.69
CA GLY A 342 -9.93 13.22 7.70
C GLY A 342 -10.60 13.28 6.32
N ASP A 343 -11.25 12.19 5.89
CA ASP A 343 -11.91 12.13 4.58
C ASP A 343 -13.32 11.52 4.65
N PRO A 344 -14.37 12.38 4.62
CA PRO A 344 -15.75 11.93 4.58
C PRO A 344 -16.11 11.09 3.35
N ILE A 345 -15.51 11.36 2.20
CA ILE A 345 -15.84 10.67 0.93
C ILE A 345 -15.29 9.24 0.95
N VAL A 346 -14.09 9.04 1.50
CA VAL A 346 -13.53 7.68 1.67
C VAL A 346 -14.38 6.87 2.64
N LEU A 347 -14.85 7.45 3.74
CA LEU A 347 -15.72 6.73 4.68
C LEU A 347 -17.06 6.35 4.05
N LEU A 348 -17.65 7.26 3.26
CA LEU A 348 -18.87 6.94 2.50
C LEU A 348 -18.61 5.84 1.49
N THR A 349 -17.47 5.86 0.79
CA THR A 349 -17.07 4.77 -0.12
C THR A 349 -16.96 3.44 0.62
N HIS A 350 -16.29 3.40 1.79
CA HIS A 350 -16.23 2.22 2.65
C HIS A 350 -17.61 1.72 3.07
N LEU A 351 -18.52 2.63 3.42
CA LEU A 351 -19.89 2.31 3.81
C LEU A 351 -20.68 1.68 2.66
N LEU A 352 -20.60 2.25 1.45
CA LEU A 352 -21.33 1.71 0.30
C LEU A 352 -20.78 0.34 -0.11
N ILE A 353 -19.45 0.17 -0.14
CA ILE A 353 -18.80 -1.12 -0.39
C ILE A 353 -19.20 -2.14 0.68
N THR A 354 -19.22 -1.74 1.96
CA THR A 354 -19.71 -2.58 3.06
C THR A 354 -21.13 -3.05 2.83
N ILE A 355 -22.05 -2.15 2.46
CA ILE A 355 -23.44 -2.49 2.15
C ILE A 355 -23.49 -3.52 1.01
N ILE A 356 -22.74 -3.31 -0.07
CA ILE A 356 -22.72 -4.24 -1.21
C ILE A 356 -22.27 -5.64 -0.77
N TYR A 357 -21.15 -5.76 -0.03
CA TYR A 357 -20.62 -7.07 0.39
C TYR A 357 -21.48 -7.75 1.46
N VAL A 358 -22.07 -6.99 2.39
CA VAL A 358 -23.03 -7.56 3.36
C VAL A 358 -24.26 -8.11 2.64
N TYR A 359 -24.81 -7.38 1.66
CA TYR A 359 -25.94 -7.91 0.86
C TYR A 359 -25.54 -9.16 0.09
N LYS A 360 -24.40 -9.11 -0.61
CA LYS A 360 -23.90 -10.23 -1.42
C LYS A 360 -23.71 -11.50 -0.58
N VAL A 361 -23.03 -11.40 0.56
CA VAL A 361 -22.76 -12.56 1.45
C VAL A 361 -24.05 -13.12 2.05
N ASN A 362 -25.07 -12.28 2.28
CA ASN A 362 -26.38 -12.71 2.75
C ASN A 362 -27.33 -13.16 1.63
N GLY A 363 -26.90 -13.15 0.36
CA GLY A 363 -27.74 -13.56 -0.78
C GLY A 363 -28.80 -12.54 -1.20
N TYR A 364 -28.67 -11.27 -0.77
CA TYR A 364 -29.60 -10.20 -1.12
C TYR A 364 -29.17 -9.42 -2.37
N LYS A 365 -30.15 -8.81 -3.06
CA LYS A 365 -29.90 -7.92 -4.21
C LYS A 365 -29.62 -6.50 -3.72
N TYR A 366 -28.44 -5.95 -4.06
CA TYR A 366 -28.03 -4.62 -3.61
C TYR A 366 -28.21 -3.51 -4.66
N LYS A 367 -28.21 -3.82 -5.97
CA LYS A 367 -28.22 -2.79 -7.03
C LYS A 367 -29.42 -1.82 -6.94
N GLN A 368 -30.56 -2.32 -6.48
CA GLN A 368 -31.78 -1.53 -6.29
C GLN A 368 -31.69 -0.47 -5.18
N LEU A 369 -30.70 -0.56 -4.27
CA LEU A 369 -30.48 0.41 -3.20
C LEU A 369 -29.94 1.75 -3.73
N PHE A 370 -29.29 1.73 -4.89
CA PHE A 370 -28.54 2.86 -5.45
C PHE A 370 -29.29 3.61 -6.57
N VAL A 371 -30.60 3.41 -6.68
CA VAL A 371 -31.43 4.09 -7.68
C VAL A 371 -31.83 5.49 -7.17
N ILE A 372 -31.18 6.52 -7.72
CA ILE A 372 -31.44 7.94 -7.43
C ILE A 372 -32.25 8.61 -8.55
#